data_AF-A0A1V5XM74-F1
#
_entry.id   AF-A0A1V5XM74-F1
#
_cell.length_a   1.000
_cell.length_b   1.000
_cell.length_c   1.000
_cell.angle_alpha   90.00
_cell.angle_beta   90.00
_cell.angle_gamma   90.00
#
_symmetry.space_group_name_H-M   'P 1'
#
loop_
_entity.id
_entity.type
_entity.pdbx_description
1 polymer ?
#
loop_
_entity_poly.entity_id
_entity_poly.type
_entity_poly.pdbx_seq_one_letter_code
_entity_poly.pdbx_strand_id
1 'polypeptide(L)'
;MPEPTHVIGTRTTLNIEQSRRIPDVDDKIYVLEPNESPLTAFLTQIGKMVDGSKFKGMALQKRVVYNPEFTEYEDQYSGVWDAINNGAGYSDSDTALVVDDASKFTKYDLVKVVRTGEIMRVTSINYSTKTLTVTRGAGATSAAAILDNDNLLIIGPAFEEGSKSGESNTTKLLKVTNFTQIFKTKFGVTGTEDASKLYPADASKDLKYLRAKHGIEHAKKIERAYWFGEKKEVTGPDGKPLRLSGGILEAVNSAGNVQDEASSSLTETEFRNFLRDYAFKYGSNEKYFFCGNIVLAYIEGFAAGRLQIVPSDKNYGVEVRKFLSSFGSLNIIRHPMFDQSYSGMGVVLDLSTVKHCPLNGRDTVLETNIQDNDADEEVDQYKTETGLQRTNFEKNALLKGVA
;
A
#
# COMPACT_ATOMS: atom_id res chain seq x y z
N MET A 1 -51.61 -30.44 37.26
CA MET A 1 -50.55 -31.09 36.45
C MET A 1 -51.22 -31.76 35.28
N PRO A 2 -50.74 -31.56 34.04
CA PRO A 2 -51.16 -32.40 32.92
C PRO A 2 -50.72 -33.85 33.16
N GLU A 3 -51.51 -34.81 32.68
CA GLU A 3 -51.20 -36.24 32.77
C GLU A 3 -49.85 -36.55 32.10
N PRO A 4 -48.96 -37.35 32.73
CA PRO A 4 -47.66 -37.67 32.16
C PRO A 4 -47.78 -38.61 30.96
N THR A 5 -47.00 -38.37 29.92
CA THR A 5 -46.88 -39.27 28.77
C THR A 5 -46.14 -40.55 29.15
N HIS A 6 -46.76 -41.71 28.89
CA HIS A 6 -46.19 -43.02 29.17
C HIS A 6 -45.40 -43.57 27.98
N VAL A 7 -44.19 -44.08 28.23
CA VAL A 7 -43.41 -44.85 27.25
C VAL A 7 -43.66 -46.34 27.49
N ILE A 8 -44.27 -47.03 26.52
CA ILE A 8 -44.52 -48.48 26.57
C ILE A 8 -43.39 -49.20 25.82
N GLY A 9 -42.71 -50.15 26.47
CA GLY A 9 -41.56 -50.87 25.92
C GLY A 9 -40.20 -50.31 26.36
N THR A 10 -39.10 -50.74 25.71
CA THR A 10 -37.74 -50.30 26.04
C THR A 10 -37.56 -48.82 25.75
N ARG A 11 -37.01 -48.05 26.71
CA ARG A 11 -36.63 -46.65 26.50
C ARG A 11 -35.46 -46.59 25.50
N THR A 12 -35.63 -45.80 24.44
CA THR A 12 -34.64 -45.55 23.38
C THR A 12 -34.28 -44.07 23.35
N THR A 13 -33.26 -43.71 22.56
CA THR A 13 -32.82 -42.33 22.39
C THR A 13 -33.86 -41.42 21.72
N LEU A 14 -34.91 -41.99 21.10
CA LEU A 14 -35.95 -41.24 20.38
C LEU A 14 -37.26 -41.08 21.19
N ASN A 15 -37.50 -41.92 22.20
CA ASN A 15 -38.77 -41.93 22.96
C ASN A 15 -38.67 -41.34 24.36
N ILE A 16 -37.53 -40.74 24.70
CA ILE A 16 -37.36 -39.91 25.89
C ILE A 16 -37.49 -38.44 25.52
N GLU A 17 -37.84 -37.61 26.49
CA GLU A 17 -37.80 -36.15 26.36
C GLU A 17 -36.41 -35.73 25.87
N GLN A 18 -36.35 -35.17 24.65
CA GLN A 18 -35.08 -34.93 23.95
C GLN A 18 -34.22 -33.88 24.66
N SER A 19 -34.85 -32.93 25.35
CA SER A 19 -34.17 -31.92 26.17
C SER A 19 -33.44 -32.48 27.40
N ARG A 20 -33.69 -33.75 27.78
CA ARG A 20 -32.96 -34.44 28.86
C ARG A 20 -31.60 -34.97 28.44
N ARG A 21 -31.30 -35.03 27.13
CA ARG A 21 -30.00 -35.49 26.65
C ARG A 21 -29.03 -34.33 26.69
N ILE A 22 -27.86 -34.53 27.29
CA ILE A 22 -26.76 -33.57 27.22
C ILE A 22 -26.28 -33.56 25.77
N PRO A 23 -26.31 -32.40 25.08
CA PRO A 23 -25.74 -32.27 23.75
C PRO A 23 -24.24 -32.57 23.78
N ASP A 24 -23.76 -33.35 22.81
CA ASP A 24 -22.32 -33.60 22.63
C ASP A 24 -21.77 -32.46 21.77
N VAL A 25 -21.09 -31.50 22.41
CA VAL A 25 -20.53 -30.29 21.79
C VAL A 25 -19.06 -30.18 22.18
N ASP A 26 -18.19 -30.01 21.19
CA ASP A 26 -16.74 -29.81 21.42
C ASP A 26 -16.50 -28.49 22.19
N ASP A 27 -15.49 -28.47 23.04
CA ASP A 27 -15.18 -27.35 23.93
C ASP A 27 -14.47 -26.18 23.22
N LYS A 28 -14.18 -26.29 21.93
CA LYS A 28 -13.44 -25.29 21.15
C LYS A 28 -14.30 -24.65 20.07
N ILE A 29 -14.26 -23.31 20.01
CA ILE A 29 -14.76 -22.55 18.86
C ILE A 29 -13.64 -22.45 17.83
N TYR A 30 -13.82 -23.09 16.68
CA TYR A 30 -12.87 -23.03 15.57
C TYR A 30 -13.16 -21.81 14.70
N VAL A 31 -12.32 -20.78 14.82
CA VAL A 31 -12.37 -19.59 13.96
C VAL A 31 -11.54 -19.82 12.71
N LEU A 32 -12.14 -19.61 11.54
CA LEU A 32 -11.53 -19.89 10.24
C LEU A 32 -10.32 -18.98 9.92
N GLU A 33 -10.33 -17.72 10.37
CA GLU A 33 -9.45 -16.67 9.83
C GLU A 33 -8.80 -15.76 10.91
N PRO A 34 -7.90 -16.27 11.77
CA PRO A 34 -7.31 -15.46 12.84
C PRO A 34 -6.23 -14.45 12.40
N ASN A 35 -5.61 -14.59 11.22
CA ASN A 35 -4.35 -13.89 10.86
C ASN A 35 -4.41 -12.99 9.60
N GLU A 36 -5.57 -12.46 9.20
CA GLU A 36 -5.73 -11.81 7.88
C GLU A 36 -5.36 -10.31 7.79
N SER A 37 -4.71 -9.73 8.80
CA SER A 37 -4.31 -8.31 8.78
C SER A 37 -2.78 -8.12 8.78
N PRO A 38 -2.06 -8.56 7.74
CA PRO A 38 -0.61 -8.56 7.73
C PRO A 38 -0.01 -7.15 7.74
N LEU A 39 -0.56 -6.18 6.99
CA LEU A 39 0.00 -4.82 6.98
C LEU A 39 -0.22 -4.11 8.33
N THR A 40 -1.41 -4.22 8.92
CA THR A 40 -1.73 -3.64 10.23
C THR A 40 -0.85 -4.27 11.31
N ALA A 41 -0.65 -5.59 11.27
CA ALA A 41 0.31 -6.25 12.14
C ALA A 41 1.73 -5.71 11.93
N PHE A 42 2.19 -5.57 10.68
CA PHE A 42 3.51 -5.03 10.39
C PHE A 42 3.68 -3.58 10.89
N LEU A 43 2.73 -2.70 10.62
CA LEU A 43 2.81 -1.29 11.01
C LEU A 43 2.71 -1.07 12.52
N THR A 44 1.99 -1.94 13.25
CA THR A 44 1.69 -1.74 14.68
C THR A 44 2.47 -2.67 15.63
N GLN A 45 3.08 -3.74 15.11
CA GLN A 45 3.77 -4.77 15.89
C GLN A 45 5.26 -4.94 15.54
N ILE A 46 5.73 -4.66 14.32
CA ILE A 46 7.18 -4.67 14.03
C ILE A 46 7.87 -3.61 14.89
N GLY A 47 8.86 -4.04 15.68
CA GLY A 47 9.60 -3.19 16.64
C GLY A 47 9.24 -3.44 18.10
N LYS A 48 8.20 -4.24 18.38
CA LYS A 48 7.92 -4.73 19.74
C LYS A 48 8.51 -6.11 19.92
N MET A 49 9.48 -6.23 20.81
CA MET A 49 10.02 -7.53 21.22
C MET A 49 9.11 -8.14 22.29
N VAL A 50 8.94 -9.47 22.24
CA VAL A 50 8.19 -10.22 23.26
C VAL A 50 9.05 -10.31 24.52
N ASP A 51 8.60 -9.66 25.60
CA ASP A 51 9.17 -9.76 26.95
C ASP A 51 8.05 -10.25 27.89
N GLY A 52 7.83 -11.56 27.90
CA GLY A 52 6.71 -12.19 28.61
C GLY A 52 5.36 -12.00 27.91
N SER A 53 4.28 -11.72 28.67
CA SER A 53 2.89 -11.65 28.18
C SER A 53 2.48 -10.29 27.58
N LYS A 54 3.42 -9.34 27.45
CA LYS A 54 3.17 -8.02 26.86
C LYS A 54 4.27 -7.68 25.84
N PHE A 55 3.87 -7.28 24.64
CA PHE A 55 4.78 -6.74 23.62
C PHE A 55 5.31 -5.37 24.06
N LYS A 56 6.63 -5.24 24.30
CA LYS A 56 7.27 -3.98 24.66
C LYS A 56 8.17 -3.46 23.52
N GLY A 57 8.06 -2.17 23.22
CA GLY A 57 8.79 -1.47 22.15
C GLY A 57 7.91 -0.41 21.48
N MET A 58 8.52 0.56 20.78
CA MET A 58 7.77 1.39 19.84
C MET A 58 7.60 0.60 18.55
N ALA A 59 6.39 0.56 18.01
CA ALA A 59 6.21 0.09 16.65
C ALA A 59 7.05 0.99 15.74
N LEU A 60 7.96 0.39 14.95
CA LEU A 60 8.95 1.10 14.13
C LEU A 60 8.31 2.11 13.16
N GLN A 61 7.03 1.94 12.84
CA GLN A 61 6.30 2.73 11.84
C GLN A 61 5.00 3.35 12.37
N LYS A 62 4.99 3.78 13.63
CA LYS A 62 3.86 4.52 14.23
C LYS A 62 4.21 5.98 14.48
N ARG A 63 3.31 6.91 14.13
CA ARG A 63 3.44 8.35 14.41
C ARG A 63 2.12 8.92 14.90
N VAL A 64 2.09 9.52 16.09
CA VAL A 64 0.87 10.16 16.59
C VAL A 64 0.66 11.51 15.89
N VAL A 65 -0.57 11.77 15.45
CA VAL A 65 -0.98 13.05 14.85
C VAL A 65 -1.90 13.82 15.79
N TYR A 66 -1.96 15.14 15.65
CA TYR A 66 -2.74 16.03 16.54
C TYR A 66 -3.97 16.64 15.85
N ASN A 67 -4.00 16.61 14.52
CA ASN A 67 -5.08 17.15 13.71
C ASN A 67 -5.71 16.03 12.88
N PRO A 68 -7.03 16.11 12.58
CA PRO A 68 -7.69 15.14 11.70
C PRO A 68 -7.16 15.16 10.27
N GLU A 69 -6.65 16.30 9.81
CA GLU A 69 -5.82 16.39 8.60
C GLU A 69 -4.36 16.49 9.04
N PHE A 70 -3.52 15.61 8.53
CA PHE A 70 -2.08 15.71 8.70
C PHE A 70 -1.41 15.91 7.34
N THR A 71 -0.30 16.63 7.40
CA THR A 71 0.46 17.06 6.24
C THR A 71 1.88 16.56 6.34
N GLU A 72 2.40 16.11 5.21
CA GLU A 72 3.81 15.86 4.97
C GLU A 72 4.30 16.77 3.84
N TYR A 73 5.62 17.01 3.84
CA TYR A 73 6.28 17.73 2.76
C TYR A 73 7.27 16.81 2.09
N GLU A 74 7.28 16.87 0.76
CA GLU A 74 8.16 16.11 -0.10
C GLU A 74 8.97 17.06 -0.96
N ASP A 75 10.16 16.63 -1.32
CA ASP A 75 11.01 17.33 -2.26
C ASP A 75 11.83 16.30 -3.04
N GLN A 76 12.21 16.69 -4.24
CA GLN A 76 13.09 15.90 -5.09
C GLN A 76 14.20 16.82 -5.61
N TYR A 77 15.37 16.24 -5.88
CA TYR A 77 16.42 16.99 -6.55
C TYR A 77 15.95 17.44 -7.94
N SER A 78 16.50 18.56 -8.41
CA SER A 78 16.24 19.01 -9.78
C SER A 78 16.58 17.90 -10.77
N GLY A 79 15.65 17.61 -11.69
CA GLY A 79 15.82 16.58 -12.69
C GLY A 79 16.91 16.96 -13.69
N VAL A 80 17.75 16.00 -14.08
CA VAL A 80 18.82 16.20 -15.09
C VAL A 80 18.41 15.79 -16.49
N TRP A 81 17.18 15.27 -16.65
CA TRP A 81 16.65 14.77 -17.91
C TRP A 81 15.40 15.54 -18.33
N ASP A 82 15.35 15.86 -19.62
CA ASP A 82 14.16 16.38 -20.30
C ASP A 82 14.13 15.89 -21.75
N ALA A 83 13.10 16.25 -22.51
CA ALA A 83 13.03 15.93 -23.93
C ALA A 83 12.55 17.12 -24.76
N ILE A 84 12.82 17.04 -26.06
CA ILE A 84 12.34 18.00 -27.05
C ILE A 84 10.85 17.80 -27.27
N ASN A 85 10.10 18.89 -27.28
CA ASN A 85 8.66 18.90 -27.49
C ASN A 85 8.33 19.72 -28.74
N ASN A 86 8.57 19.11 -29.90
CA ASN A 86 8.24 19.69 -31.19
C ASN A 86 8.10 18.58 -32.23
N GLY A 87 6.86 18.27 -32.62
CA GLY A 87 6.55 17.20 -33.57
C GLY A 87 7.22 17.33 -34.95
N ALA A 88 7.65 18.53 -35.35
CA ALA A 88 8.39 18.74 -36.60
C ALA A 88 9.90 18.51 -36.46
N GLY A 89 10.42 18.41 -35.24
CA GLY A 89 11.85 18.44 -34.96
C GLY A 89 12.49 19.80 -35.26
N TYR A 90 13.82 19.82 -35.25
CA TYR A 90 14.64 20.99 -35.51
C TYR A 90 15.78 20.64 -36.46
N SER A 91 16.11 21.59 -37.35
CA SER A 91 17.30 21.54 -38.19
C SER A 91 18.58 21.72 -37.35
N ASP A 92 19.74 21.50 -37.97
CA ASP A 92 21.06 21.73 -37.37
C ASP A 92 21.38 23.21 -37.10
N SER A 93 20.62 24.13 -37.70
CA SER A 93 20.79 25.59 -37.54
C SER A 93 19.85 26.22 -36.51
N ASP A 94 18.79 25.50 -36.10
CA ASP A 94 17.80 26.04 -35.18
C ASP A 94 18.38 26.20 -33.76
N THR A 95 18.10 27.35 -33.15
CA THR A 95 18.65 27.75 -31.84
C THR A 95 17.59 27.97 -30.77
N ALA A 96 16.30 27.95 -31.13
CA ALA A 96 15.18 28.09 -30.21
C ALA A 96 14.44 26.74 -30.11
N LEU A 97 14.74 25.99 -29.06
CA LEU A 97 14.27 24.62 -28.86
C LEU A 97 13.21 24.58 -27.77
N VAL A 98 12.02 24.07 -28.08
CA VAL A 98 10.95 23.85 -27.10
C VAL A 98 11.17 22.50 -26.44
N VAL A 99 11.09 22.50 -25.10
CA VAL A 99 11.27 21.31 -24.27
C VAL A 99 10.03 21.05 -23.41
N ASP A 100 9.92 19.86 -22.84
CA ASP A 100 8.80 19.49 -21.99
C ASP A 100 8.75 20.29 -20.69
N ASP A 101 9.89 20.54 -20.06
CA ASP A 101 10.01 21.27 -18.80
C ASP A 101 11.30 22.12 -18.72
N ALA A 102 11.16 23.39 -19.13
CA ALA A 102 12.25 24.34 -19.08
C ALA A 102 12.72 24.70 -17.65
N SER A 103 11.95 24.40 -16.60
CA SER A 103 12.30 24.77 -15.21
C SER A 103 13.54 24.03 -14.67
N LYS A 104 13.88 22.90 -15.27
CA LYS A 104 15.07 22.10 -14.95
C LYS A 104 16.37 22.77 -15.39
N PHE A 105 16.30 23.65 -16.39
CA PHE A 105 17.45 24.27 -17.02
C PHE A 105 17.76 25.65 -16.41
N THR A 106 19.04 25.97 -16.39
CA THR A 106 19.56 27.29 -16.05
C THR A 106 20.40 27.85 -17.18
N LYS A 107 20.57 29.17 -17.18
CA LYS A 107 21.44 29.83 -18.14
C LYS A 107 22.87 29.29 -17.98
N TYR A 108 23.54 29.03 -19.11
CA TYR A 108 24.88 28.47 -19.23
C TYR A 108 25.01 26.97 -19.00
N ASP A 109 23.91 26.25 -18.78
CA ASP A 109 23.94 24.80 -18.78
C ASP A 109 24.40 24.24 -20.13
N LEU A 110 25.28 23.24 -20.05
CA LEU A 110 25.60 22.36 -21.16
C LEU A 110 24.58 21.24 -21.21
N VAL A 111 23.95 21.08 -22.37
CA VAL A 111 22.89 20.10 -22.60
C VAL A 111 23.33 19.18 -23.72
N LYS A 112 23.30 17.87 -23.47
CA LYS A 112 23.63 16.85 -24.45
C LYS A 112 22.37 16.24 -25.04
N VAL A 113 22.28 16.25 -26.37
CA VAL A 113 21.30 15.44 -27.10
C VAL A 113 21.85 14.02 -27.17
N VAL A 114 21.21 13.06 -26.49
CA VAL A 114 21.79 11.71 -26.35
C VAL A 114 21.91 10.98 -27.69
N ARG A 115 20.91 11.13 -28.56
CA ARG A 115 20.87 10.43 -29.85
C ARG A 115 21.98 10.88 -30.80
N THR A 116 22.21 12.19 -30.92
CA THR A 116 23.23 12.75 -31.84
C THR A 116 24.60 12.88 -31.18
N GLY A 117 24.65 12.89 -29.85
CA GLY A 117 25.85 13.18 -29.08
C GLY A 117 26.23 14.66 -29.03
N GLU A 118 25.45 15.53 -29.67
CA GLU A 118 25.69 16.98 -29.70
C GLU A 118 25.62 17.57 -28.29
N ILE A 119 26.56 18.46 -27.96
CA ILE A 119 26.51 19.29 -26.76
C ILE A 119 26.19 20.72 -27.17
N MET A 120 25.14 21.28 -26.57
CA MET A 120 24.67 22.63 -26.77
C MET A 120 24.86 23.43 -25.47
N ARG A 121 25.05 24.74 -25.59
CA ARG A 121 25.12 25.63 -24.42
C ARG A 121 23.88 26.52 -24.37
N VAL A 122 23.18 26.51 -23.24
CA VAL A 122 21.99 27.36 -23.04
C VAL A 122 22.41 28.82 -22.85
N THR A 123 21.90 29.71 -23.69
CA THR A 123 22.20 31.15 -23.65
C THR A 123 21.09 31.96 -22.98
N SER A 124 19.83 31.53 -23.14
CA SER A 124 18.67 32.09 -22.43
C SER A 124 17.53 31.08 -22.40
N ILE A 125 16.58 31.30 -21.49
CA ILE A 125 15.41 30.44 -21.33
C ILE A 125 14.17 31.33 -21.25
N ASN A 126 13.14 30.99 -22.02
CA ASN A 126 11.80 31.51 -21.81
C ASN A 126 10.95 30.44 -21.12
N TYR A 127 10.76 30.57 -19.81
CA TYR A 127 10.01 29.61 -19.00
C TYR A 127 8.51 29.57 -19.35
N SER A 128 7.94 30.67 -19.89
CA SER A 128 6.51 30.70 -20.25
C SER A 128 6.21 29.92 -21.53
N THR A 129 7.11 29.94 -22.50
CA THR A 129 6.98 29.19 -23.76
C THR A 129 7.79 27.89 -23.77
N LYS A 130 8.44 27.56 -22.64
CA LYS A 130 9.34 26.42 -22.47
C LYS A 130 10.44 26.35 -23.53
N THR A 131 10.94 27.51 -23.97
CA THR A 131 11.90 27.59 -25.08
C THR A 131 13.31 27.85 -24.54
N LEU A 132 14.24 26.95 -24.85
CA LEU A 132 15.67 27.12 -24.64
C LEU A 132 16.27 27.82 -25.87
N THR A 133 16.93 28.95 -25.65
CA THR A 133 17.84 29.51 -26.65
C THR A 133 19.22 28.90 -26.42
N VAL A 134 19.80 28.31 -27.45
CA VAL A 134 21.06 27.56 -27.34
C VAL A 134 22.07 27.98 -28.40
N THR A 135 23.35 27.88 -28.05
CA THR A 135 24.43 27.78 -29.03
C THR A 135 24.63 26.31 -29.37
N ARG A 136 24.35 25.96 -30.63
CA ARG A 136 24.54 24.61 -31.20
C ARG A 136 26.03 24.28 -31.34
N GLY A 137 26.37 22.99 -31.28
CA GLY A 137 27.76 22.53 -31.45
C GLY A 137 28.77 23.20 -30.49
N ALA A 138 28.40 23.39 -29.23
CA ALA A 138 29.28 23.98 -28.21
C ALA A 138 30.45 23.05 -27.83
N GLY A 139 30.32 21.75 -28.13
CA GLY A 139 31.40 20.75 -28.02
C GLY A 139 32.04 20.40 -29.37
N ALA A 140 32.84 19.34 -29.40
CA ALA A 140 33.50 18.88 -30.63
C ALA A 140 32.55 18.21 -31.65
N THR A 141 31.38 17.76 -31.21
CA THR A 141 30.36 17.15 -32.08
C THR A 141 29.56 18.24 -32.77
N SER A 142 29.55 18.22 -34.11
CA SER A 142 28.80 19.16 -34.93
C SER A 142 27.28 19.09 -34.68
N ALA A 143 26.59 20.19 -34.95
CA ALA A 143 25.14 20.24 -34.88
C ALA A 143 24.50 19.27 -35.87
N ALA A 144 23.43 18.60 -35.43
CA ALA A 144 22.66 17.67 -36.25
C ALA A 144 21.15 17.92 -36.10
N ALA A 145 20.33 17.37 -36.99
CA ALA A 145 18.89 17.44 -36.84
C ALA A 145 18.45 16.79 -35.51
N ILE A 146 17.60 17.50 -34.77
CA ILE A 146 17.00 17.04 -33.51
C ILE A 146 15.56 16.63 -33.82
N LEU A 147 15.15 15.48 -33.31
CA LEU A 147 13.81 14.95 -33.52
C LEU A 147 12.93 15.24 -32.30
N ASP A 148 11.62 15.13 -32.49
CA ASP A 148 10.68 15.14 -31.39
C ASP A 148 11.00 14.02 -30.38
N ASN A 149 10.83 14.29 -29.08
CA ASN A 149 11.15 13.38 -27.98
C ASN A 149 12.64 12.95 -27.89
N ASP A 150 13.57 13.67 -28.55
CA ASP A 150 14.99 13.45 -28.31
C ASP A 150 15.35 13.79 -26.85
N ASN A 151 15.94 12.82 -26.15
CA ASN A 151 16.35 12.98 -24.75
C ASN A 151 17.52 13.97 -24.61
N LEU A 152 17.34 14.92 -23.71
CA LEU A 152 18.29 15.94 -23.31
C LEU A 152 18.83 15.62 -21.92
N LEU A 153 20.15 15.49 -21.81
CA LEU A 153 20.86 15.35 -20.53
C LEU A 153 21.53 16.67 -20.17
N ILE A 154 21.19 17.22 -19.01
CA ILE A 154 21.86 18.37 -18.42
C ILE A 154 23.17 17.89 -17.81
N ILE A 155 24.30 18.37 -18.34
CA ILE A 155 25.64 18.05 -17.82
C ILE A 155 25.98 18.96 -16.64
N GLY A 156 25.62 20.24 -16.76
CA GLY A 156 25.92 21.28 -15.78
C GLY A 156 26.45 22.56 -16.45
N PRO A 157 26.68 23.62 -15.67
CA PRO A 157 26.98 24.92 -16.23
C PRO A 157 28.44 25.07 -16.62
N ALA A 158 28.68 25.79 -17.72
CA ALA A 158 30.00 26.23 -18.15
C ALA A 158 30.07 27.76 -18.15
N PHE A 159 30.86 28.31 -17.22
CA PHE A 159 31.07 29.74 -17.05
C PHE A 159 32.38 30.20 -17.69
N GLU A 160 32.38 31.43 -18.21
CA GLU A 160 33.59 32.08 -18.71
C GLU A 160 34.41 32.68 -17.55
N GLU A 161 35.72 32.80 -17.73
CA GLU A 161 36.61 33.38 -16.71
C GLU A 161 36.20 34.82 -16.38
N GLY A 162 36.07 35.13 -15.08
CA GLY A 162 35.66 36.46 -14.61
C GLY A 162 34.16 36.76 -14.69
N SER A 163 33.32 35.80 -15.10
CA SER A 163 31.86 35.99 -15.09
C SER A 163 31.24 35.99 -13.70
N LYS A 164 30.03 36.57 -13.62
CA LYS A 164 29.19 36.52 -12.41
C LYS A 164 28.56 35.14 -12.25
N SER A 165 28.18 34.81 -11.02
CA SER A 165 27.37 33.62 -10.73
C SER A 165 26.05 33.64 -11.51
N GLY A 166 25.60 32.45 -11.94
CA GLY A 166 24.29 32.29 -12.59
C GLY A 166 23.11 32.50 -11.65
N GLU A 167 21.91 32.39 -12.22
CA GLU A 167 20.66 32.44 -11.47
C GLU A 167 20.53 31.24 -10.51
N SER A 168 19.90 31.46 -9.36
CA SER A 168 19.60 30.38 -8.42
C SER A 168 18.43 29.55 -8.93
N ASN A 169 18.61 28.23 -9.01
CA ASN A 169 17.52 27.29 -9.26
C ASN A 169 17.35 26.39 -8.03
N THR A 170 16.17 26.46 -7.42
CA THR A 170 15.82 25.73 -6.20
C THR A 170 14.46 25.07 -6.36
N THR A 171 14.31 23.87 -5.82
CA THR A 171 13.04 23.14 -5.81
C THR A 171 12.12 23.62 -4.69
N LYS A 172 10.82 23.39 -4.86
CA LYS A 172 9.78 23.79 -3.90
C LYS A 172 9.21 22.54 -3.25
N LEU A 173 9.04 22.60 -1.94
CA LEU A 173 8.37 21.56 -1.16
C LEU A 173 6.94 21.33 -1.67
N LEU A 174 6.63 20.07 -2.00
CA LEU A 174 5.30 19.59 -2.33
C LEU A 174 4.56 19.22 -1.04
N LYS A 175 3.32 19.70 -0.89
CA LYS A 175 2.47 19.40 0.26
C LYS A 175 1.64 18.14 -0.02
N VAL A 176 1.88 17.06 0.72
CA VAL A 176 1.06 15.84 0.70
C VAL A 176 0.21 15.78 1.96
N THR A 177 -1.04 15.33 1.83
CA THR A 177 -2.00 15.36 2.94
C THR A 177 -2.87 14.12 2.98
N ASN A 178 -3.22 13.68 4.19
CA ASN A 178 -4.22 12.64 4.41
C ASN A 178 -5.04 12.91 5.67
N PHE A 179 -6.15 12.20 5.83
CA PHE A 179 -7.06 12.34 6.95
C PHE A 179 -7.01 11.14 7.90
N THR A 180 -7.35 11.37 9.17
CA THR A 180 -7.74 10.31 10.09
C THR A 180 -9.21 9.94 9.86
N GLN A 181 -9.49 8.65 9.91
CA GLN A 181 -10.84 8.09 9.82
C GLN A 181 -11.22 7.43 11.14
N ILE A 182 -12.48 7.59 11.53
CA ILE A 182 -13.03 6.98 12.73
C ILE A 182 -13.59 5.60 12.38
N PHE A 183 -13.06 4.57 13.04
CA PHE A 183 -13.55 3.21 12.99
C PHE A 183 -14.29 2.91 14.29
N LYS A 184 -15.51 2.39 14.17
CA LYS A 184 -16.31 1.89 15.30
C LYS A 184 -16.80 0.48 14.98
N THR A 185 -16.59 -0.46 15.89
CA THR A 185 -17.19 -1.79 15.84
C THR A 185 -17.90 -2.04 17.17
N LYS A 186 -19.22 -1.92 17.15
CA LYS A 186 -20.10 -2.15 18.31
C LYS A 186 -20.54 -3.62 18.35
N PHE A 187 -20.62 -4.20 19.54
CA PHE A 187 -21.11 -5.55 19.81
C PHE A 187 -21.61 -5.63 21.25
N GLY A 188 -22.57 -6.50 21.56
CA GLY A 188 -23.13 -6.60 22.90
C GLY A 188 -23.96 -7.86 23.09
N VAL A 189 -24.34 -8.11 24.33
CA VAL A 189 -25.18 -9.25 24.76
C VAL A 189 -26.30 -8.73 25.65
N THR A 190 -27.43 -9.43 25.71
CA THR A 190 -28.51 -9.07 26.65
C THR A 190 -28.21 -9.58 28.06
N GLY A 191 -28.82 -8.99 29.09
CA GLY A 191 -28.65 -9.45 30.48
C GLY A 191 -29.07 -10.91 30.71
N THR A 192 -30.07 -11.38 29.95
CA THR A 192 -30.51 -12.79 30.00
C THR A 192 -29.47 -13.74 29.35
N GLU A 193 -28.83 -13.31 28.27
CA GLU A 193 -27.80 -14.12 27.58
C GLU A 193 -26.52 -14.21 28.42
N ASP A 194 -26.08 -13.10 29.03
CA ASP A 194 -24.89 -13.10 29.90
C ASP A 194 -25.10 -13.96 31.17
N ALA A 195 -26.34 -14.04 31.66
CA ALA A 195 -26.71 -14.93 32.76
C ALA A 195 -26.90 -16.39 32.34
N SER A 196 -26.98 -16.68 31.04
CA SER A 196 -27.22 -18.03 30.50
C SER A 196 -25.93 -18.84 30.38
N LYS A 197 -26.05 -20.17 30.50
CA LYS A 197 -24.93 -21.09 30.29
C LYS A 197 -24.88 -21.49 28.82
N LEU A 198 -23.75 -21.20 28.17
CA LEU A 198 -23.50 -21.53 26.77
C LEU A 198 -22.52 -22.71 26.66
N TYR A 199 -22.62 -23.43 25.54
CA TYR A 199 -21.61 -24.40 25.11
C TYR A 199 -20.70 -23.75 24.07
N PRO A 200 -19.37 -23.95 24.09
CA PRO A 200 -18.53 -24.72 25.03
C PRO A 200 -18.56 -24.35 26.52
N ALA A 201 -18.19 -25.26 27.41
CA ALA A 201 -18.25 -25.05 28.88
C ALA A 201 -17.37 -23.92 29.43
N ASP A 202 -16.42 -23.40 28.64
CA ASP A 202 -15.56 -22.24 28.97
C ASP A 202 -15.99 -20.95 28.23
N ALA A 203 -17.13 -20.97 27.52
CA ALA A 203 -17.80 -19.80 26.93
C ALA A 203 -18.53 -18.95 27.99
N SER A 204 -18.09 -19.02 29.26
CA SER A 204 -18.71 -18.37 30.43
C SER A 204 -18.69 -16.84 30.42
N LYS A 205 -18.33 -16.22 29.29
CA LYS A 205 -18.60 -14.83 28.94
C LYS A 205 -18.67 -14.75 27.42
N ASP A 206 -19.83 -14.97 26.80
CA ASP A 206 -20.03 -14.77 25.35
C ASP A 206 -19.43 -13.43 24.90
N LEU A 207 -19.62 -12.42 25.74
CA LEU A 207 -19.04 -11.10 25.57
C LEU A 207 -17.49 -11.08 25.49
N LYS A 208 -16.77 -11.97 26.18
CA LYS A 208 -15.31 -12.12 26.04
C LYS A 208 -14.93 -12.72 24.68
N TYR A 209 -15.71 -13.68 24.18
CA TYR A 209 -15.53 -14.23 22.84
C TYR A 209 -15.82 -13.16 21.77
N LEU A 210 -16.93 -12.43 21.92
CA LEU A 210 -17.29 -11.30 21.06
C LEU A 210 -16.22 -10.21 21.06
N ARG A 211 -15.65 -9.85 22.22
CA ARG A 211 -14.49 -8.94 22.33
C ARG A 211 -13.33 -9.41 21.45
N ALA A 212 -12.90 -10.67 21.59
CA ALA A 212 -11.79 -11.21 20.80
C ALA A 212 -12.10 -11.22 19.28
N LYS A 213 -13.28 -11.70 18.91
CA LYS A 213 -13.71 -11.78 17.50
C LYS A 213 -13.81 -10.40 16.85
N HIS A 214 -14.52 -9.47 17.49
CA HIS A 214 -14.72 -8.13 16.95
C HIS A 214 -13.45 -7.27 17.00
N GLY A 215 -12.50 -7.58 17.90
CA GLY A 215 -11.16 -6.97 17.88
C GLY A 215 -10.41 -7.32 16.59
N ILE A 216 -10.42 -8.60 16.19
CA ILE A 216 -9.82 -9.06 14.92
C ILE A 216 -10.55 -8.43 13.73
N GLU A 217 -11.88 -8.45 13.72
CA GLU A 217 -12.67 -7.82 12.65
C GLU A 217 -12.40 -6.31 12.54
N HIS A 218 -12.20 -5.61 13.66
CA HIS A 218 -11.86 -4.20 13.68
C HIS A 218 -10.49 -3.95 13.04
N ALA A 219 -9.48 -4.77 13.34
CA ALA A 219 -8.19 -4.72 12.67
C ALA A 219 -8.32 -4.99 11.16
N LYS A 220 -9.13 -5.98 10.75
CA LYS A 220 -9.42 -6.24 9.31
C LYS A 220 -10.12 -5.06 8.63
N LYS A 221 -10.96 -4.28 9.33
CA LYS A 221 -11.58 -3.06 8.77
C LYS A 221 -10.55 -1.95 8.54
N ILE A 222 -9.62 -1.76 9.48
CA ILE A 222 -8.52 -0.79 9.34
C ILE A 222 -7.60 -1.18 8.18
N GLU A 223 -7.22 -2.47 8.11
CA GLU A 223 -6.41 -3.03 7.01
C GLU A 223 -7.04 -2.74 5.64
N ARG A 224 -8.34 -3.00 5.49
CA ARG A 224 -9.06 -2.72 4.24
C ARG A 224 -9.05 -1.23 3.89
N ALA A 225 -9.19 -0.35 4.88
CA ALA A 225 -9.08 1.09 4.64
C ALA A 225 -7.66 1.50 4.22
N TYR A 226 -6.62 0.85 4.74
CA TYR A 226 -5.24 1.13 4.32
C TYR A 226 -4.93 0.67 2.90
N TRP A 227 -5.50 -0.43 2.44
CA TRP A 227 -5.31 -0.88 1.06
C TRP A 227 -6.20 -0.13 0.07
N PHE A 228 -7.51 -0.09 0.34
CA PHE A 228 -8.55 0.30 -0.61
C PHE A 228 -9.20 1.66 -0.32
N GLY A 229 -8.82 2.33 0.77
CA GLY A 229 -9.41 3.62 1.13
C GLY A 229 -9.09 4.71 0.10
N GLU A 230 -10.00 5.67 -0.02
CA GLU A 230 -9.83 6.87 -0.84
C GLU A 230 -10.00 8.10 0.04
N LYS A 231 -9.13 9.09 -0.16
CA LYS A 231 -9.15 10.29 0.66
C LYS A 231 -10.36 11.15 0.30
N LYS A 232 -11.20 11.44 1.30
CA LYS A 232 -12.36 12.33 1.10
C LYS A 232 -12.78 13.01 2.40
N GLU A 233 -13.20 14.27 2.30
CA GLU A 233 -13.90 14.97 3.38
C GLU A 233 -15.26 15.43 2.87
N VAL A 234 -16.32 15.05 3.58
CA VAL A 234 -17.71 15.44 3.27
C VAL A 234 -18.46 15.75 4.55
N THR A 235 -19.62 16.39 4.41
CA THR A 235 -20.59 16.41 5.51
C THR A 235 -21.36 15.10 5.47
N GLY A 236 -21.32 14.36 6.57
CA GLY A 236 -22.04 13.10 6.72
C GLY A 236 -23.56 13.30 6.80
N PRO A 237 -24.33 12.20 6.74
CA PRO A 237 -25.79 12.23 6.77
C PRO A 237 -26.38 12.97 7.98
N ASP A 238 -25.69 12.90 9.12
CA ASP A 238 -26.09 13.54 10.38
C ASP A 238 -25.58 14.99 10.54
N GLY A 239 -25.15 15.62 9.44
CA GLY A 239 -24.65 17.01 9.43
C GLY A 239 -23.29 17.20 10.12
N LYS A 240 -22.53 16.13 10.35
CA LYS A 240 -21.21 16.16 11.01
C LYS A 240 -20.08 15.92 9.99
N PRO A 241 -18.86 16.44 10.21
CA PRO A 241 -17.73 16.15 9.33
C PRO A 241 -17.43 14.65 9.26
N LEU A 242 -17.38 14.11 8.04
CA LEU A 242 -17.04 12.73 7.74
C LEU A 242 -15.76 12.72 6.89
N ARG A 243 -14.74 12.01 7.39
CA ARG A 243 -13.43 11.90 6.74
C ARG A 243 -13.11 10.45 6.43
N LEU A 244 -12.61 10.23 5.23
CA LEU A 244 -12.09 8.95 4.75
C LEU A 244 -10.58 9.09 4.57
N SER A 245 -9.84 8.13 5.12
CA SER A 245 -8.38 8.07 4.95
C SER A 245 -8.07 7.48 3.58
N GLY A 246 -7.17 8.13 2.85
CA GLY A 246 -6.62 7.58 1.62
C GLY A 246 -5.72 6.38 1.88
N GLY A 247 -5.83 5.37 1.02
CA GLY A 247 -5.11 4.10 1.09
C GLY A 247 -3.91 4.03 0.15
N ILE A 248 -3.28 2.86 0.08
CA ILE A 248 -2.08 2.60 -0.71
C ILE A 248 -2.41 2.61 -2.21
N LEU A 249 -3.50 1.96 -2.62
CA LEU A 249 -3.85 1.85 -4.05
C LEU A 249 -4.13 3.21 -4.67
N GLU A 250 -4.87 4.07 -4.00
CA GLU A 250 -5.12 5.45 -4.44
C GLU A 250 -3.81 6.22 -4.64
N ALA A 251 -2.88 6.12 -3.68
CA ALA A 251 -1.61 6.85 -3.75
C ALA A 251 -0.67 6.31 -4.84
N VAL A 252 -0.58 4.99 -5.04
CA VAL A 252 0.24 4.41 -6.12
C VAL A 252 -0.34 4.76 -7.49
N ASN A 253 -1.67 4.71 -7.66
CA ASN A 253 -2.31 5.14 -8.91
C ASN A 253 -2.06 6.63 -9.18
N SER A 254 -2.13 7.48 -8.15
CA SER A 254 -1.87 8.93 -8.29
C SER A 254 -0.41 9.21 -8.68
N ALA A 255 0.54 8.39 -8.22
CA ALA A 255 1.95 8.48 -8.59
C ALA A 255 2.24 7.94 -10.01
N GLY A 256 1.31 7.21 -10.63
CA GLY A 256 1.45 6.68 -11.99
C GLY A 256 2.36 5.46 -12.14
N ASN A 257 2.85 4.88 -11.03
CA ASN A 257 3.70 3.68 -11.04
C ASN A 257 2.87 2.39 -11.15
N VAL A 258 2.12 2.27 -12.24
CA VAL A 258 1.15 1.18 -12.45
C VAL A 258 1.47 0.44 -13.74
N GLN A 259 1.64 -0.87 -13.63
CA GLN A 259 1.66 -1.78 -14.77
C GLN A 259 0.33 -2.55 -14.81
N ASP A 260 -0.36 -2.42 -15.94
CA ASP A 260 -1.64 -3.07 -16.19
C ASP A 260 -1.47 -4.13 -17.29
N GLU A 261 -1.65 -5.40 -16.93
CA GLU A 261 -1.59 -6.52 -17.86
C GLU A 261 -2.89 -6.69 -18.67
N ALA A 262 -3.90 -5.83 -18.46
CA ALA A 262 -5.13 -5.78 -19.26
C ALA A 262 -5.85 -7.14 -19.42
N SER A 263 -5.91 -7.92 -18.33
CA SER A 263 -6.45 -9.29 -18.29
C SER A 263 -5.65 -10.30 -19.13
N SER A 264 -4.33 -10.19 -19.12
CA SER A 264 -3.42 -11.13 -19.77
C SER A 264 -2.52 -11.88 -18.78
N SER A 265 -1.82 -12.90 -19.28
CA SER A 265 -0.88 -13.70 -18.49
C SER A 265 0.43 -12.95 -18.26
N LEU A 266 0.92 -12.93 -17.03
CA LEU A 266 2.18 -12.29 -16.69
C LEU A 266 3.39 -13.10 -17.16
N THR A 267 4.27 -12.53 -17.97
CA THR A 267 5.56 -13.15 -18.36
C THR A 267 6.72 -12.72 -17.46
N GLU A 268 7.80 -13.52 -17.40
CA GLU A 268 9.00 -13.15 -16.61
C GLU A 268 9.63 -11.85 -17.13
N THR A 269 9.57 -11.59 -18.43
CA THR A 269 10.10 -10.36 -19.03
C THR A 269 9.29 -9.14 -18.61
N GLU A 270 7.95 -9.21 -18.65
CA GLU A 270 7.07 -8.13 -18.19
C GLU A 270 7.25 -7.87 -16.70
N PHE A 271 7.36 -8.93 -15.90
CA PHE A 271 7.64 -8.79 -14.47
C PHE A 271 9.01 -8.16 -14.22
N ARG A 272 10.05 -8.51 -14.98
CA ARG A 272 11.37 -7.86 -14.84
C ARG A 272 11.36 -6.40 -15.28
N ASN A 273 10.60 -6.05 -16.32
CA ASN A 273 10.39 -4.67 -16.73
C ASN A 273 9.64 -3.88 -15.63
N PHE A 274 8.61 -4.47 -15.02
CA PHE A 274 7.90 -3.91 -13.86
C PHE A 274 8.88 -3.57 -12.72
N LEU A 275 9.78 -4.50 -12.41
CA LEU A 275 10.78 -4.29 -11.36
C LEU A 275 11.75 -3.15 -11.69
N ARG A 276 12.22 -3.07 -12.94
CA ARG A 276 13.17 -2.07 -13.39
C ARG A 276 12.55 -0.67 -13.46
N ASP A 277 11.40 -0.57 -14.12
CA ASP A 277 10.84 0.71 -14.55
C ASP A 277 10.01 1.37 -13.45
N TYR A 278 9.40 0.57 -12.56
CA TYR A 278 8.54 1.06 -11.48
C TYR A 278 9.06 0.66 -10.10
N ALA A 279 9.16 -0.63 -9.81
CA ALA A 279 9.32 -1.11 -8.43
C ALA A 279 10.65 -0.72 -7.78
N PHE A 280 11.75 -0.66 -8.52
CA PHE A 280 13.09 -0.32 -8.00
C PHE A 280 13.69 0.94 -8.62
N LYS A 281 12.90 1.73 -9.34
CA LYS A 281 13.35 3.02 -9.90
C LYS A 281 13.84 3.98 -8.80
N TYR A 282 13.15 3.99 -7.67
CA TYR A 282 13.48 4.78 -6.48
C TYR A 282 13.31 3.97 -5.20
N GLY A 283 13.94 4.38 -4.10
CA GLY A 283 13.74 3.77 -2.78
C GLY A 283 14.77 2.70 -2.43
N SER A 284 14.41 1.78 -1.53
CA SER A 284 15.32 0.74 -1.02
C SER A 284 15.57 -0.39 -2.03
N ASN A 285 16.74 -1.05 -1.89
CA ASN A 285 17.08 -2.27 -2.63
C ASN A 285 16.35 -3.52 -2.11
N GLU A 286 15.64 -3.41 -0.98
CA GLU A 286 14.81 -4.48 -0.43
C GLU A 286 13.41 -3.95 -0.13
N LYS A 287 12.39 -4.58 -0.71
CA LYS A 287 10.99 -4.17 -0.60
C LYS A 287 10.08 -5.38 -0.39
N TYR A 288 8.85 -5.11 0.04
CA TYR A 288 7.84 -6.14 0.26
C TYR A 288 6.85 -6.16 -0.89
N PHE A 289 6.59 -7.35 -1.41
CA PHE A 289 5.63 -7.55 -2.48
C PHE A 289 4.40 -8.28 -1.93
N PHE A 290 3.32 -7.54 -1.75
CA PHE A 290 2.03 -8.08 -1.35
C PHE A 290 1.27 -8.50 -2.60
N CYS A 291 0.95 -9.77 -2.75
CA CYS A 291 0.32 -10.27 -3.98
C CYS A 291 -0.87 -11.19 -3.70
N GLY A 292 -1.80 -11.17 -4.66
CA GLY A 292 -2.89 -12.13 -4.76
C GLY A 292 -2.44 -13.46 -5.34
N ASN A 293 -3.36 -14.42 -5.35
CA ASN A 293 -3.06 -15.82 -5.61
C ASN A 293 -2.62 -16.08 -7.06
N ILE A 294 -3.21 -15.36 -8.02
CA ILE A 294 -2.92 -15.53 -9.46
C ILE A 294 -1.48 -15.09 -9.74
N VAL A 295 -1.09 -13.92 -9.24
CA VAL A 295 0.27 -13.39 -9.42
C VAL A 295 1.31 -14.32 -8.79
N LEU A 296 1.03 -14.86 -7.60
CA LEU A 296 1.91 -15.82 -6.93
C LEU A 296 2.14 -17.07 -7.80
N ALA A 297 1.07 -17.62 -8.40
CA ALA A 297 1.16 -18.79 -9.26
C ALA A 297 2.03 -18.56 -10.50
N TYR A 298 1.95 -17.37 -11.12
CA TYR A 298 2.83 -17.01 -12.23
C TYR A 298 4.30 -16.90 -11.81
N ILE A 299 4.57 -16.32 -10.65
CA ILE A 299 5.95 -16.22 -10.11
C ILE A 299 6.56 -17.61 -9.85
N GLU A 300 5.78 -18.54 -9.30
CA GLU A 300 6.19 -19.93 -9.12
C GLU A 300 6.43 -20.61 -10.48
N GLY A 301 5.58 -20.32 -11.48
CA GLY A 301 5.73 -20.77 -12.86
C GLY A 301 7.05 -20.35 -13.52
N PHE A 302 7.56 -19.13 -13.23
CA PHE A 302 8.86 -18.67 -13.74
C PHE A 302 10.03 -19.54 -13.28
N ALA A 303 9.92 -20.13 -12.08
CA ALA A 303 10.94 -20.99 -11.51
C ALA A 303 10.80 -22.46 -11.95
N ALA A 304 9.60 -22.90 -12.31
CA ALA A 304 9.30 -24.29 -12.67
C ALA A 304 10.14 -24.80 -13.86
N GLY A 305 10.39 -23.95 -14.87
CA GLY A 305 11.22 -24.31 -16.05
C GLY A 305 12.72 -24.48 -15.76
N ARG A 306 13.18 -24.12 -14.54
CA ARG A 306 14.59 -24.21 -14.13
C ARG A 306 14.87 -25.33 -13.13
N LEU A 307 13.84 -26.05 -12.67
CA LEU A 307 14.02 -27.22 -11.81
C LEU A 307 14.39 -28.46 -12.64
N GLN A 308 15.50 -29.12 -12.28
CA GLN A 308 15.82 -30.47 -12.73
C GLN A 308 15.52 -31.45 -11.60
N ILE A 309 14.71 -32.47 -11.88
CA ILE A 309 14.34 -33.50 -10.90
C ILE A 309 15.06 -34.79 -11.27
N VAL A 310 15.66 -35.44 -10.28
CA VAL A 310 16.27 -36.76 -10.44
C VAL A 310 15.17 -37.83 -10.19
N PRO A 311 15.14 -38.96 -10.93
CA PRO A 311 14.02 -39.93 -10.88
C PRO A 311 13.72 -40.61 -9.52
N SER A 312 14.48 -40.33 -8.46
CA SER A 312 14.27 -40.89 -7.12
C SER A 312 13.40 -40.04 -6.20
N ASP A 313 13.11 -38.79 -6.56
CA ASP A 313 12.40 -37.86 -5.67
C ASP A 313 10.88 -38.07 -5.70
N LYS A 314 10.28 -38.19 -4.51
CA LYS A 314 8.83 -38.39 -4.30
C LYS A 314 8.06 -37.09 -4.04
N ASN A 315 8.75 -35.95 -3.99
CA ASN A 315 8.17 -34.63 -3.70
C ASN A 315 8.37 -33.70 -4.90
N TYR A 316 7.34 -32.94 -5.27
CA TYR A 316 7.35 -31.99 -6.40
C TYR A 316 6.75 -30.65 -5.97
N GLY A 317 7.44 -29.55 -6.22
CA GLY A 317 6.94 -28.19 -5.96
C GLY A 317 8.03 -27.13 -5.91
N VAL A 318 7.64 -25.87 -6.13
CA VAL A 318 8.48 -24.68 -5.91
C VAL A 318 7.71 -23.73 -5.00
N GLU A 319 8.35 -23.21 -3.97
CA GLU A 319 7.83 -22.12 -3.17
C GLU A 319 8.78 -20.92 -3.31
N VAL A 320 8.27 -19.79 -3.82
CA VAL A 320 9.07 -18.57 -4.01
C VAL A 320 8.69 -17.52 -2.96
N ARG A 321 9.49 -17.40 -1.90
CA ARG A 321 9.32 -16.39 -0.83
C ARG A 321 10.14 -15.13 -1.04
N LYS A 322 11.22 -15.21 -1.81
CA LYS A 322 12.11 -14.08 -2.11
C LYS A 322 12.52 -14.10 -3.57
N PHE A 323 12.30 -13.01 -4.27
CA PHE A 323 12.76 -12.83 -5.64
C PHE A 323 14.01 -11.95 -5.64
N LEU A 324 15.13 -12.50 -6.14
CA LEU A 324 16.39 -11.80 -6.24
C LEU A 324 16.60 -11.31 -7.68
N SER A 325 16.82 -10.00 -7.83
CA SER A 325 17.16 -9.37 -9.10
C SER A 325 18.35 -8.45 -8.94
N SER A 326 19.03 -8.11 -10.05
CA SER A 326 20.12 -7.13 -10.01
C SER A 326 19.67 -5.74 -9.57
N PHE A 327 18.38 -5.44 -9.67
CA PHE A 327 17.79 -4.17 -9.25
C PHE A 327 17.50 -4.12 -7.74
N GLY A 328 17.36 -5.29 -7.11
CA GLY A 328 16.96 -5.41 -5.71
C GLY A 328 16.31 -6.75 -5.39
N SER A 329 15.92 -6.90 -4.13
CA SER A 329 15.27 -8.09 -3.60
C SER A 329 13.83 -7.81 -3.15
N LEU A 330 12.91 -8.70 -3.51
CA LEU A 330 11.51 -8.64 -3.09
C LEU A 330 11.20 -9.76 -2.12
N ASN A 331 10.68 -9.40 -0.95
CA ASN A 331 10.09 -10.35 -0.01
C ASN A 331 8.61 -10.53 -0.35
N ILE A 332 8.24 -11.71 -0.84
CA ILE A 332 6.91 -12.01 -1.35
C ILE A 332 6.01 -12.45 -0.19
N ILE A 333 4.91 -11.72 -0.02
CA ILE A 333 3.90 -11.98 0.99
C ILE A 333 2.57 -12.15 0.27
N ARG A 334 1.97 -13.33 0.43
CA ARG A 334 0.58 -13.54 0.02
C ARG A 334 -0.33 -12.70 0.89
N HIS A 335 -1.16 -11.85 0.29
CA HIS A 335 -2.10 -11.02 1.00
C HIS A 335 -3.51 -11.63 0.96
N PRO A 336 -4.10 -12.06 2.09
CA PRO A 336 -5.40 -12.74 2.09
C PRO A 336 -6.55 -11.91 1.49
N MET A 337 -6.49 -10.57 1.59
CA MET A 337 -7.52 -9.69 1.03
C MET A 337 -7.39 -9.46 -0.49
N PHE A 338 -6.30 -9.90 -1.12
CA PHE A 338 -6.13 -9.83 -2.58
C PHE A 338 -6.69 -11.11 -3.19
N ASP A 339 -8.00 -11.25 -3.06
CA ASP A 339 -8.76 -12.40 -3.53
C ASP A 339 -9.86 -11.96 -4.51
N GLN A 340 -10.48 -12.94 -5.17
CA GLN A 340 -11.52 -12.71 -6.19
C GLN A 340 -11.04 -11.72 -7.27
N SER A 341 -11.75 -10.61 -7.48
CA SER A 341 -11.40 -9.59 -8.48
C SER A 341 -10.05 -8.90 -8.25
N TYR A 342 -9.46 -9.02 -7.05
CA TYR A 342 -8.15 -8.49 -6.72
C TYR A 342 -7.04 -9.55 -6.72
N SER A 343 -7.35 -10.80 -7.08
CA SER A 343 -6.38 -11.90 -7.08
C SER A 343 -5.25 -11.75 -8.11
N GLY A 344 -5.51 -11.02 -9.20
CA GLY A 344 -4.55 -10.62 -10.24
C GLY A 344 -3.76 -9.35 -9.92
N MET A 345 -3.72 -8.93 -8.65
CA MET A 345 -3.07 -7.70 -8.21
C MET A 345 -1.83 -8.01 -7.35
N GLY A 346 -0.81 -7.18 -7.49
CA GLY A 346 0.37 -7.17 -6.64
C GLY A 346 0.85 -5.75 -6.37
N VAL A 347 1.20 -5.46 -5.12
CA VAL A 347 1.71 -4.15 -4.71
C VAL A 347 3.10 -4.32 -4.12
N VAL A 348 4.08 -3.63 -4.72
CA VAL A 348 5.42 -3.47 -4.13
C VAL A 348 5.39 -2.26 -3.22
N LEU A 349 5.67 -2.50 -1.94
CA LEU A 349 5.68 -1.49 -0.90
C LEU A 349 7.07 -1.39 -0.26
N ASP A 350 7.64 -0.20 -0.31
CA ASP A 350 8.74 0.22 0.55
C ASP A 350 8.14 0.68 1.88
N LEU A 351 8.35 -0.10 2.95
CA LEU A 351 7.75 0.18 4.25
C LEU A 351 8.11 1.58 4.75
N SER A 352 9.26 2.16 4.40
CA SER A 352 9.65 3.50 4.85
C SER A 352 8.66 4.61 4.43
N THR A 353 7.87 4.36 3.38
CA THR A 353 6.89 5.28 2.81
C THR A 353 5.57 5.36 3.58
N VAL A 354 5.30 4.37 4.43
CA VAL A 354 4.01 4.22 5.14
C VAL A 354 4.20 4.24 6.65
N LYS A 355 3.31 4.93 7.36
CA LYS A 355 3.25 4.90 8.82
C LYS A 355 1.80 4.89 9.32
N HIS A 356 1.55 4.09 10.33
CA HIS A 356 0.27 4.10 11.05
C HIS A 356 0.16 5.38 11.88
N CYS A 357 -0.86 6.20 11.61
CA CYS A 357 -1.01 7.52 12.21
C CYS A 357 -2.31 7.67 13.00
N PRO A 358 -2.35 7.22 14.27
CA PRO A 358 -3.50 7.44 15.13
C PRO A 358 -3.55 8.89 15.63
N LEU A 359 -4.76 9.41 15.78
CA LEU A 359 -4.97 10.70 16.42
C LEU A 359 -4.63 10.62 17.91
N ASN A 360 -4.05 11.69 18.46
CA ASN A 360 -3.58 11.72 19.85
C ASN A 360 -4.68 11.28 20.84
N GLY A 361 -4.36 10.29 21.68
CA GLY A 361 -5.28 9.71 22.66
C GLY A 361 -6.46 8.90 22.08
N ARG A 362 -6.49 8.66 20.77
CA ARG A 362 -7.60 7.98 20.06
C ARG A 362 -7.13 6.81 19.21
N ASP A 363 -6.06 6.17 19.68
CA ASP A 363 -5.67 4.84 19.21
C ASP A 363 -6.73 3.78 19.58
N THR A 364 -6.54 2.52 19.18
CA THR A 364 -7.51 1.45 19.44
C THR A 364 -7.77 1.26 20.93
N VAL A 365 -9.01 1.57 21.34
CA VAL A 365 -9.51 1.38 22.70
C VAL A 365 -10.81 0.60 22.67
N LEU A 366 -10.98 -0.27 23.67
CA LEU A 366 -12.25 -0.91 23.98
C LEU A 366 -13.01 -0.02 24.98
N GLU A 367 -14.10 0.60 24.53
CA GLU A 367 -15.05 1.31 25.39
C GLU A 367 -16.11 0.29 25.84
N THR A 368 -16.27 0.10 27.15
CA THR A 368 -17.20 -0.88 27.72
C THR A 368 -18.48 -0.22 28.23
N ASN A 369 -19.60 -0.95 28.21
CA ASN A 369 -20.90 -0.51 28.75
C ASN A 369 -21.42 0.81 28.15
N ILE A 370 -21.48 0.87 26.82
CA ILE A 370 -21.95 1.99 25.99
C ILE A 370 -23.42 1.80 25.56
N GLN A 371 -24.31 1.71 26.55
CA GLN A 371 -25.75 1.50 26.37
C GLN A 371 -26.58 2.63 26.97
N ASP A 372 -27.87 2.64 26.65
CA ASP A 372 -28.82 3.56 27.27
C ASP A 372 -29.11 3.13 28.72
N ASN A 373 -29.37 4.10 29.60
CA ASN A 373 -29.47 3.86 31.05
C ASN A 373 -30.59 2.89 31.47
N ASP A 374 -31.58 2.65 30.61
CA ASP A 374 -32.74 1.78 30.83
C ASP A 374 -32.66 0.46 30.04
N ALA A 375 -31.57 0.20 29.32
CA ALA A 375 -31.38 -0.99 28.50
C ALA A 375 -30.83 -2.18 29.32
N ASP A 376 -31.49 -3.34 29.24
CA ASP A 376 -31.06 -4.61 29.86
C ASP A 376 -30.09 -5.40 28.94
N GLU A 377 -28.96 -4.77 28.62
CA GLU A 377 -27.87 -5.34 27.83
C GLU A 377 -26.49 -4.99 28.43
N GLU A 378 -25.41 -5.59 27.97
CA GLU A 378 -24.03 -5.08 28.10
C GLU A 378 -23.50 -4.86 26.69
N VAL A 379 -23.21 -3.61 26.34
CA VAL A 379 -22.73 -3.26 25.00
C VAL A 379 -21.36 -2.62 25.03
N ASP A 380 -20.46 -3.08 24.17
CA ASP A 380 -19.10 -2.61 24.05
C ASP A 380 -18.84 -2.09 22.63
N GLN A 381 -17.81 -1.24 22.48
CA GLN A 381 -17.27 -0.92 21.16
C GLN A 381 -15.75 -0.83 21.13
N TYR A 382 -15.18 -1.33 20.03
CA TYR A 382 -13.85 -0.92 19.60
C TYR A 382 -13.93 0.39 18.84
N LYS A 383 -13.12 1.36 19.27
CA LYS A 383 -13.04 2.67 18.66
C LYS A 383 -11.58 3.01 18.39
N THR A 384 -11.31 3.38 17.14
CA THR A 384 -9.99 3.81 16.69
C THR A 384 -10.18 5.00 15.76
N GLU A 385 -9.35 6.03 15.91
CA GLU A 385 -9.25 7.12 14.94
C GLU A 385 -7.83 7.17 14.39
N THR A 386 -7.67 6.76 13.13
CA THR A 386 -6.36 6.60 12.53
C THR A 386 -6.39 6.88 11.03
N GLY A 387 -5.25 7.29 10.49
CA GLY A 387 -5.01 7.42 9.06
C GLY A 387 -3.68 6.77 8.67
N LEU A 388 -3.45 6.67 7.37
CA LEU A 388 -2.18 6.19 6.83
C LEU A 388 -1.33 7.38 6.38
N GLN A 389 -0.14 7.55 6.94
CA GLN A 389 0.84 8.44 6.32
C GLN A 389 1.33 7.80 5.04
N ARG A 390 1.37 8.60 3.98
CA ARG A 390 1.80 8.19 2.65
C ARG A 390 2.82 9.21 2.17
N THR A 391 4.09 8.80 2.02
CA THR A 391 5.15 9.71 1.55
C THR A 391 6.07 9.06 0.52
N ASN A 392 6.49 9.80 -0.50
CA ASN A 392 7.34 9.37 -1.61
C ASN A 392 6.80 8.10 -2.27
N PHE A 393 5.54 8.13 -2.70
CA PHE A 393 4.86 6.95 -3.24
C PHE A 393 5.38 6.52 -4.61
N GLU A 394 6.25 7.33 -5.23
CA GLU A 394 7.07 6.99 -6.39
C GLU A 394 8.05 5.85 -6.10
N LYS A 395 8.27 5.50 -4.83
CA LYS A 395 9.04 4.32 -4.41
C LYS A 395 8.20 3.04 -4.39
N ASN A 396 6.88 3.13 -4.56
CA ASN A 396 5.97 2.00 -4.56
C ASN A 396 5.46 1.74 -5.99
N ALA A 397 4.99 0.53 -6.25
CA ALA A 397 4.49 0.15 -7.58
C ALA A 397 3.32 -0.82 -7.49
N LEU A 398 2.41 -0.74 -8.46
CA LEU A 398 1.22 -1.56 -8.57
C LEU A 398 1.26 -2.37 -9.86
N LEU A 399 1.14 -3.69 -9.74
CA LEU A 399 0.85 -4.60 -10.83
C LEU A 399 -0.64 -4.98 -10.74
N LYS A 400 -1.39 -4.82 -11.83
CA LYS A 400 -2.81 -5.15 -11.90
C LYS A 400 -3.18 -5.81 -13.21
N GLY A 401 -4.37 -6.39 -13.27
CA GLY A 401 -4.93 -6.94 -14.50
C GLY A 401 -4.30 -8.27 -14.93
N VAL A 402 -3.61 -8.99 -14.05
CA VAL A 402 -3.14 -10.35 -14.36
C VAL A 402 -4.33 -11.31 -14.34
N ALA A 403 -4.56 -12.06 -15.42
CA ALA A 403 -5.66 -13.02 -15.55
C ALA A 403 -5.22 -14.46 -15.30
#